data_AF-A0A662CC12-F1
#
_entry.id   AF-A0A662CC12-F1
#
_cell.length_a   1.000
_cell.length_b   1.000
_cell.length_c   1.000
_cell.angle_alpha   90.00
_cell.angle_beta   90.00
_cell.angle_gamma   90.00
#
_symmetry.space_group_name_H-M   'P 1'
#
loop_
_entity.id
_entity.type
_entity.pdbx_description
1 polymer ?
#
loop_
_entity_poly.entity_id
_entity_poly.type
_entity_poly.pdbx_seq_one_letter_code
_entity_poly.pdbx_strand_id
1 'polypeptide(L)'
;MATAGKPLEVSFNYQTKEFNYRFQHDPKVMEPTLIYLPSYQYPEGCRVVLSDGRYEIKIKEQTLHYWHTEDLDEHKISIFLE
;
A
#
# COMPACT_ATOMS: atom_id res chain seq x y z
N MET A 1 7.96 6.58 -4.83
CA MET A 1 7.42 5.74 -3.75
C MET A 1 8.01 6.21 -2.44
N ALA A 2 7.21 6.24 -1.37
CA ALA A 2 7.58 6.75 -0.06
C ALA A 2 6.74 6.05 1.02
N THR A 3 7.23 5.97 2.25
CA THR A 3 6.48 5.42 3.40
C THR A 3 6.37 6.50 4.47
N ALA A 4 5.19 6.62 5.06
CA ALA A 4 4.91 7.52 6.19
C ALA A 4 5.45 6.95 7.51
N GLY A 5 6.74 6.62 7.53
CA GLY A 5 7.38 5.93 8.65
C GLY A 5 8.42 4.92 8.20
N LYS A 6 8.54 3.82 8.94
CA LYS A 6 9.58 2.81 8.78
C LYS A 6 9.04 1.52 8.14
N PRO A 7 9.51 1.14 6.93
CA PRO A 7 9.22 -0.16 6.34
C PRO A 7 9.68 -1.31 7.25
N LEU A 8 8.83 -2.32 7.43
CA LEU A 8 9.14 -3.52 8.21
C LEU A 8 9.27 -4.76 7.32
N GLU A 9 8.36 -4.91 6.35
CA GLU A 9 8.30 -6.10 5.51
C GLU A 9 7.69 -5.78 4.15
N VAL A 10 8.23 -6.36 3.08
CA VAL A 10 7.69 -6.27 1.73
C VAL A 10 7.81 -7.63 1.05
N SER A 11 6.75 -8.08 0.40
CA SER A 11 6.76 -9.28 -0.43
C SER A 11 5.89 -9.12 -1.67
N PHE A 12 6.29 -9.77 -2.75
CA PHE A 12 5.52 -9.85 -3.98
C PHE A 12 5.62 -11.26 -4.56
N ASN A 13 4.48 -11.89 -4.78
CA ASN A 13 4.40 -13.17 -5.46
C ASN A 13 4.14 -12.95 -6.95
N TYR A 14 5.12 -13.28 -7.79
CA TYR A 14 5.01 -13.04 -9.24
C TYR A 14 3.96 -13.92 -9.93
N GLN A 15 3.58 -15.06 -9.35
CA GLN A 15 2.58 -15.98 -9.92
C GLN A 15 1.16 -15.48 -9.59
N THR A 16 0.90 -15.17 -8.33
CA THR A 16 -0.43 -14.73 -7.87
C THR A 16 -0.65 -13.22 -8.00
N LYS A 17 0.42 -12.47 -8.27
CA LYS A 17 0.46 -10.99 -8.22
C LYS A 17 0.05 -10.44 -6.86
N GLU A 18 0.20 -11.23 -5.80
CA GLU A 18 -0.08 -10.76 -4.45
C GLU A 18 1.09 -9.92 -3.94
N PHE A 19 0.79 -8.71 -3.48
CA PHE A 19 1.73 -7.82 -2.82
C PHE A 19 1.32 -7.62 -1.36
N ASN A 20 2.25 -7.83 -0.44
CA ASN A 20 2.05 -7.56 0.98
C ASN A 20 3.11 -6.60 1.49
N TYR A 21 2.68 -5.60 2.24
CA TYR A 21 3.54 -4.59 2.82
C TYR A 21 3.16 -4.29 4.26
N ARG A 22 4.17 -4.15 5.11
CA ARG A 22 3.99 -3.76 6.50
C ARG A 22 4.99 -2.68 6.89
N PHE A 23 4.52 -1.69 7.63
CA PHE A 23 5.35 -0.61 8.13
C PHE A 23 4.87 -0.14 9.50
N GLN A 24 5.78 0.48 10.26
CA GLN A 24 5.47 1.23 11.48
C GLN A 24 5.36 2.71 11.13
N HIS A 25 4.29 3.40 11.51
CA HIS A 25 4.14 4.81 11.13
C HIS A 25 5.08 5.74 11.92
N ASP A 26 5.38 6.91 11.36
CA ASP A 26 5.94 8.04 12.12
C ASP A 26 4.81 9.04 12.37
N PRO A 27 4.42 9.31 13.64
CA PRO A 27 3.30 10.19 13.96
C PRO A 27 3.53 11.65 13.56
N LYS A 28 4.76 12.02 13.12
CA LYS A 28 5.07 13.35 12.59
C LYS A 28 4.81 13.48 11.10
N VAL A 29 4.53 12.38 10.40
CA VAL A 29 4.30 12.36 8.94
C VAL A 29 2.81 12.23 8.68
N MET A 30 2.23 13.23 8.03
CA MET A 30 0.79 13.27 7.71
C MET A 30 0.53 12.93 6.22
N GLU A 31 1.58 12.92 5.41
CA GLU A 31 1.56 12.52 4.02
C GLU A 31 1.29 11.00 3.88
N PRO A 32 0.63 10.56 2.80
CA PRO A 32 0.36 9.14 2.62
C PRO A 32 1.61 8.33 2.35
N THR A 33 1.53 7.02 2.65
CA THR A 33 2.41 6.03 2.03
C THR A 33 2.05 5.88 0.56
N LEU A 34 3.05 5.89 -0.32
CA LEU A 34 2.92 5.82 -1.77
C LEU A 34 3.47 4.50 -2.30
N ILE A 35 2.58 3.61 -2.74
CA ILE A 35 2.91 2.30 -3.33
C ILE A 35 2.76 2.36 -4.84
N TYR A 36 3.76 1.93 -5.59
CA TYR A 36 3.65 1.82 -7.05
C TYR A 36 2.78 0.60 -7.42
N LEU A 37 1.79 0.82 -8.29
CA LEU A 37 0.86 -0.16 -8.84
C LEU A 37 1.09 -0.30 -10.34
N PRO A 38 2.02 -1.16 -10.78
CA PRO A 38 2.29 -1.30 -12.20
C PRO A 38 1.11 -1.92 -12.95
N SER A 39 0.73 -1.28 -14.05
CA SER A 39 -0.39 -1.64 -14.93
C SER A 39 -0.14 -2.96 -15.67
N TYR A 40 1.11 -3.38 -15.80
CA TYR A 40 1.43 -4.70 -16.34
C TYR A 40 0.96 -5.81 -15.40
N GLN A 41 1.08 -5.63 -14.09
CA GLN A 41 0.65 -6.58 -13.07
C GLN A 41 -0.85 -6.44 -12.75
N TYR A 42 -1.36 -5.21 -12.79
CA TYR A 42 -2.75 -4.87 -12.43
C TYR A 42 -3.44 -4.06 -13.56
N PRO A 43 -3.64 -4.65 -14.75
CA PRO A 43 -4.16 -3.92 -15.91
C PRO A 43 -5.63 -3.53 -15.76
N GLU A 44 -6.43 -4.36 -15.11
CA GLU A 44 -7.87 -4.15 -14.94
C GLU A 44 -8.24 -3.60 -13.56
N GLY A 45 -7.26 -3.50 -12.65
CA GLY A 45 -7.47 -3.09 -11.28
C GLY A 45 -6.82 -4.07 -10.29
N CYS A 46 -7.11 -3.82 -9.02
CA CYS A 46 -6.65 -4.67 -7.93
C CYS A 46 -7.58 -4.50 -6.72
N ARG A 47 -7.68 -5.56 -5.94
CA ARG A 47 -8.33 -5.50 -4.63
C ARG A 47 -7.32 -5.12 -3.58
N VAL A 48 -7.61 -4.07 -2.81
CA VAL A 48 -6.77 -3.60 -1.70
C VAL A 48 -7.45 -3.93 -0.37
N VAL A 49 -6.70 -4.56 0.53
CA VAL A 49 -7.12 -4.81 1.91
C VAL A 49 -6.14 -4.10 2.84
N LEU A 50 -6.69 -3.37 3.80
CA LEU A 50 -5.93 -2.57 4.77
C LEU A 50 -6.20 -3.07 6.19
N SER A 51 -5.22 -2.94 7.07
CA SER A 51 -5.45 -3.09 8.52
C SER A 51 -6.38 -2.01 9.08
N ASP A 52 -6.28 -0.80 8.54
CA ASP A 52 -6.93 0.41 9.01
C ASP A 52 -6.82 1.52 7.95
N GLY A 53 -7.48 2.65 8.19
CA GLY A 53 -7.34 3.85 7.36
C GLY A 53 -8.05 3.75 6.01
N ARG A 54 -7.53 4.48 5.03
CA ARG A 54 -8.12 4.58 3.68
C ARG A 54 -7.06 4.63 2.60
N TYR A 55 -7.47 4.32 1.38
CA TYR A 55 -6.62 4.44 0.20
C TYR A 55 -7.30 5.16 -0.95
N GLU A 56 -6.49 5.65 -1.88
CA GLU A 56 -6.91 6.13 -3.19
C GLU A 56 -5.94 5.60 -4.25
N ILE A 57 -6.46 5.08 -5.36
CA ILE A 57 -5.64 4.67 -6.51
C ILE A 57 -5.63 5.78 -7.55
N LYS A 58 -4.44 6.31 -7.84
CA LYS A 58 -4.18 7.23 -8.95
C LYS A 58 -3.77 6.42 -10.18
N ILE A 59 -4.74 5.91 -10.93
CA ILE A 59 -4.51 4.98 -12.07
C ILE A 59 -3.51 5.55 -13.09
N LYS A 60 -3.65 6.82 -13.48
CA LYS A 60 -2.75 7.48 -14.44
C LYS A 60 -1.31 7.60 -13.93
N GLU A 61 -1.14 7.72 -12.62
CA GLU A 61 0.15 7.84 -11.94
C GLU A 61 0.67 6.48 -11.45
N GLN A 62 -0.11 5.41 -11.66
CA GLN A 62 0.21 4.05 -11.23
C GLN A 62 0.61 3.99 -9.76
N THR A 63 -0.10 4.74 -8.90
CA THR A 63 0.26 4.87 -7.49
C THR A 63 -0.96 4.71 -6.61
N LEU A 64 -0.82 3.93 -5.54
CA LEU A 64 -1.76 3.85 -4.42
C LEU A 64 -1.27 4.77 -3.32
N HIS A 65 -2.15 5.67 -2.90
CA HIS A 65 -1.95 6.55 -1.75
C HIS A 65 -2.68 5.93 -0.57
N TYR A 66 -1.96 5.68 0.52
CA TYR A 66 -2.50 5.09 1.74
C TYR A 66 -2.33 6.04 2.92
N TRP A 67 -3.44 6.33 3.61
CA TRP A 67 -3.45 7.09 4.86
C TRP A 67 -3.87 6.13 5.98
N HIS A 68 -2.96 5.91 6.94
CA HIS A 68 -3.23 5.14 8.13
C HIS A 68 -4.00 5.97 9.17
N THR A 69 -4.52 5.28 10.18
CA THR A 69 -5.00 5.89 11.44
C THR A 69 -3.89 5.91 12.48
N GLU A 70 -4.12 6.55 13.62
CA GLU A 70 -3.20 6.51 14.79
C GLU A 70 -3.56 5.37 15.76
N ASP A 71 -4.60 4.59 15.48
CA ASP A 71 -5.11 3.53 16.39
C ASP A 71 -4.19 2.31 16.45
N LEU A 72 -3.29 2.15 15.48
CA LEU A 72 -2.33 1.05 15.36
C LEU A 72 -0.91 1.60 15.22
N ASP A 73 0.08 0.93 15.82
CA ASP A 73 1.52 1.25 15.63
C ASP A 73 2.06 0.66 14.32
N GLU A 74 1.55 -0.52 13.92
CA GLU A 74 1.90 -1.19 12.68
C GLU A 74 0.72 -1.31 11.71
N HIS A 75 0.97 -1.05 10.43
CA HIS A 75 -0.03 -1.05 9.37
C HIS A 75 0.29 -2.08 8.30
N LYS A 76 -0.74 -2.68 7.72
CA LYS A 76 -0.65 -3.70 6.69
C LYS A 76 -1.44 -3.31 5.45
N ILE A 77 -0.82 -3.46 4.29
CA ILE A 77 -1.43 -3.28 2.97
C ILE A 77 -1.25 -4.59 2.21
N SER A 78 -2.37 -5.20 1.79
CA SER A 78 -2.38 -6.39 0.94
C SER A 78 -3.10 -6.07 -0.37
N ILE A 79 -2.47 -6.38 -1.49
CA ILE A 79 -2.97 -6.09 -2.84
C ILE A 79 -3.04 -7.39 -3.62
N PHE A 80 -4.19 -7.65 -4.20
CA PHE A 80 -4.49 -8.86 -4.97
C PHE A 80 -4.94 -8.47 -6.37
N LEU A 81 -4.62 -9.32 -7.35
CA LEU A 81 -5.26 -9.25 -8.66
C LEU A 81 -6.78 -9.45 -8.50
N GLU A 82 -7.58 -8.69 -9.25
CA GLU A 82 -9.04 -8.84 -9.31
C GLU A 82 -9.46 -10.10 -10.09
#